data_AF-A0A5T8GUU9-F1
#
_entry.id   AF-A0A5T8GUU9-F1
#
_cell.length_a   1.000
_cell.length_b   1.000
_cell.length_c   1.000
_cell.angle_alpha   90.00
_cell.angle_beta   90.00
_cell.angle_gamma   90.00
#
_symmetry.space_group_name_H-M   'P 1'
#
loop_
_entity.id
_entity.type
_entity.pdbx_description
1 polymer ?
#
loop_
_entity_poly.entity_id
_entity_poly.type
_entity_poly.pdbx_seq_one_letter_code
_entity_poly.pdbx_strand_id
1 'polypeptide(L)'
;MKYTNVQSENEEKIKDIWSKMDFSTLTKADDVDLKKIEGMLSLRYNVLAGSELYLEKYTCICGKLLQSSDLIETALNNGHDPSFVLHTLLGNKYILNKPRTVRCSDCGTDSSKPLMYGQNGCYLCPKL
;
A
#
# COMPACT_ATOMS: atom_id res chain seq x y z
N MET A 1 -26.49 27.11 -1.65
CA MET A 1 -25.50 26.35 -0.84
C MET A 1 -24.25 26.16 -1.70
N LYS A 2 -23.10 26.69 -1.29
CA LYS A 2 -21.82 26.58 -1.99
C LYS A 2 -21.11 25.29 -1.54
N TYR A 3 -21.15 24.24 -2.36
CA TYR A 3 -20.37 23.01 -2.17
C TYR A 3 -19.18 23.00 -3.13
N THR A 4 -18.20 23.86 -2.87
CA THR A 4 -16.94 23.89 -3.63
C THR A 4 -15.89 24.41 -2.68
N ASN A 5 -15.07 23.52 -2.10
CA ASN A 5 -13.67 23.79 -1.67
C ASN A 5 -13.04 22.73 -0.74
N VAL A 6 -13.71 21.64 -0.36
CA VAL A 6 -13.06 20.62 0.51
C VAL A 6 -12.10 19.70 -0.28
N GLN A 7 -12.32 19.50 -1.58
CA GLN A 7 -11.45 18.64 -2.41
C GLN A 7 -10.09 19.29 -2.73
N SER A 8 -10.05 20.57 -3.08
CA SER A 8 -8.81 21.25 -3.49
C SER A 8 -7.83 21.48 -2.34
N GLU A 9 -8.32 21.80 -1.13
CA GLU A 9 -7.47 22.02 0.04
C GLU A 9 -6.81 20.72 0.53
N ASN A 10 -7.47 19.58 0.36
CA ASN A 10 -6.88 18.29 0.66
C ASN A 10 -5.86 17.91 -0.42
N GLU A 11 -6.15 18.09 -1.71
CA GLU A 11 -5.24 17.82 -2.84
C GLU A 11 -3.89 18.54 -2.74
N GLU A 12 -3.86 19.80 -2.31
CA GLU A 12 -2.60 20.54 -2.10
C GLU A 12 -1.79 20.01 -0.90
N LYS A 13 -2.45 19.68 0.21
CA LYS A 13 -1.82 18.98 1.33
C LYS A 13 -1.34 17.57 0.94
N ILE A 14 -2.01 16.92 -0.02
CA ILE A 14 -1.58 15.63 -0.57
C ILE A 14 -0.24 15.76 -1.26
N LYS A 15 -0.13 16.71 -2.18
CA LYS A 15 1.12 16.95 -2.92
C LYS A 15 2.28 17.36 -2.00
N ASP A 16 2.01 18.14 -0.96
CA ASP A 16 3.04 18.60 -0.02
C ASP A 16 3.63 17.47 0.86
N ILE A 17 2.83 16.50 1.27
CA ILE A 17 3.34 15.34 2.03
C ILE A 17 4.12 14.41 1.11
N TRP A 18 3.58 14.12 -0.08
CA TRP A 18 4.25 13.26 -1.08
C TRP A 18 5.58 13.85 -1.54
N SER A 19 5.69 15.18 -1.69
CA SER A 19 6.94 15.84 -2.09
C SER A 19 8.02 15.82 -0.99
N LYS A 20 7.61 15.67 0.27
CA LYS A 20 8.51 15.56 1.43
C LYS A 20 8.86 14.12 1.80
N MET A 21 8.30 13.13 1.11
CA MET A 21 8.62 11.72 1.36
C MET A 21 9.97 11.34 0.77
N ASP A 22 10.77 10.66 1.58
CA ASP A 22 11.99 10.02 1.11
C ASP A 22 11.66 8.65 0.49
N PHE A 23 11.42 8.66 -0.82
CA PHE A 23 11.18 7.43 -1.60
C PHE A 23 12.33 6.42 -1.55
N SER A 24 13.53 6.84 -1.12
CA SER A 24 14.64 5.89 -0.93
C SER A 24 14.34 4.87 0.18
N THR A 25 13.40 5.17 1.08
CA THR A 25 12.95 4.28 2.16
C THR A 25 11.80 3.35 1.75
N LEU A 26 11.31 3.45 0.50
CA LEU A 26 10.16 2.70 0.00
C LEU A 26 10.56 1.77 -1.15
N THR A 27 9.91 0.61 -1.23
CA THR A 27 9.94 -0.29 -2.37
C THR A 27 8.67 -0.03 -3.19
N LYS A 28 8.85 0.38 -4.45
CA LYS A 28 7.75 0.44 -5.42
C LYS A 28 7.47 -0.97 -5.94
N ALA A 29 6.20 -1.36 -6.02
CA ALA A 29 5.79 -2.60 -6.65
C ALA A 29 6.19 -2.61 -8.13
N ASP A 30 6.86 -3.66 -8.57
CA ASP A 30 7.17 -3.90 -9.98
C ASP A 30 6.03 -4.67 -10.67
N ASP A 31 6.14 -4.86 -11.99
CA ASP A 31 5.11 -5.57 -12.77
C ASP A 31 4.89 -7.01 -12.30
N VAL A 32 5.89 -7.65 -11.70
CA VAL A 32 5.78 -9.01 -11.16
C VAL A 32 4.95 -9.00 -9.88
N ASP A 33 5.22 -8.04 -8.99
CA ASP A 33 4.48 -7.83 -7.74
C ASP A 33 3.02 -7.45 -8.03
N LEU A 34 2.79 -6.54 -8.98
CA LEU A 34 1.44 -6.13 -9.39
C LEU A 34 0.62 -7.32 -9.93
N LYS A 35 1.22 -8.18 -10.76
CA LYS A 35 0.53 -9.39 -11.27
C LYS A 35 0.18 -10.38 -10.16
N LYS A 36 1.04 -10.53 -9.14
CA LYS A 36 0.71 -11.35 -7.97
C LYS A 36 -0.51 -10.79 -7.24
N ILE A 37 -0.55 -9.48 -7.04
CA ILE A 37 -1.68 -8.78 -6.39
C ILE A 37 -2.98 -8.98 -7.19
N GLU A 38 -2.93 -8.82 -8.52
CA GLU A 38 -4.08 -9.09 -9.39
C GLU A 38 -4.60 -10.52 -9.24
N GLY A 39 -3.69 -11.51 -9.21
CA GLY A 39 -4.03 -12.91 -9.00
C GLY A 39 -4.68 -13.16 -7.63
N MET A 40 -4.10 -12.62 -6.55
CA MET A 40 -4.65 -12.74 -5.19
C MET A 40 -6.04 -12.14 -5.06
N LEU A 41 -6.31 -11.04 -5.75
CA LEU A 41 -7.58 -10.32 -5.69
C LEU A 41 -8.57 -10.72 -6.79
N SER A 42 -8.25 -11.77 -7.57
CA SER A 42 -9.08 -12.22 -8.70
C SER A 42 -9.44 -11.11 -9.70
N LEU A 43 -8.51 -10.16 -9.90
CA LEU A 43 -8.65 -9.10 -10.88
C LEU A 43 -8.33 -9.62 -12.29
N ARG A 44 -8.83 -8.92 -13.31
CA ARG A 44 -8.35 -9.15 -14.67
C ARG A 44 -6.88 -8.75 -14.79
N TYR A 45 -6.16 -9.43 -15.67
CA TYR A 45 -4.78 -9.14 -15.97
C TYR A 45 -4.59 -7.68 -16.41
N ASN A 46 -3.53 -7.03 -15.92
CA ASN A 46 -3.14 -5.64 -16.19
C ASN A 46 -4.12 -4.56 -15.66
N VAL A 47 -5.06 -4.88 -14.78
CA VAL A 47 -5.91 -3.88 -14.13
C VAL A 47 -5.09 -2.90 -13.28
N LEU A 48 -4.01 -3.38 -12.66
CA LEU A 48 -3.11 -2.57 -11.84
C LEU A 48 -1.89 -2.07 -12.61
N ALA A 49 -1.79 -2.32 -13.92
CA ALA A 49 -0.65 -1.89 -14.74
C ALA A 49 -0.44 -0.36 -14.63
N GLY A 50 0.80 0.05 -14.34
CA GLY A 50 1.15 1.46 -14.14
C GLY A 50 0.74 2.04 -12.78
N SER A 51 0.13 1.24 -11.89
CA SER A 51 -0.13 1.68 -10.51
C SER A 51 1.17 1.85 -9.74
N GLU A 52 1.26 2.93 -8.97
CA GLU A 52 2.38 3.12 -8.05
C GLU A 52 1.95 2.69 -6.65
N LEU A 53 2.25 1.43 -6.30
CA LEU A 53 2.11 0.90 -4.95
C LEU A 53 3.46 0.94 -4.26
N TYR A 54 3.46 1.40 -3.02
CA TYR A 54 4.66 1.53 -2.21
C TYR A 54 4.49 0.81 -0.89
N LEU A 55 5.55 0.13 -0.47
CA LEU A 55 5.72 -0.43 0.87
C LEU A 55 7.04 0.05 1.43
N GLU A 56 7.08 0.35 2.73
CA GLU A 56 8.33 0.67 3.43
C GLU A 56 9.33 -0.48 3.29
N LYS A 57 10.58 -0.14 2.90
CA LYS A 57 11.66 -1.12 2.76
C LYS A 57 11.87 -1.83 4.09
N TYR A 58 11.66 -3.14 4.06
CA TYR A 58 11.88 -3.99 5.21
C TYR A 58 12.38 -5.35 4.75
N THR A 59 13.56 -5.73 5.23
CA THR A 59 14.12 -7.07 5.01
C THR A 59 13.70 -7.96 6.17
N CYS A 60 13.00 -9.04 5.86
CA CYS A 60 12.63 -10.06 6.83
C CYS A 60 13.88 -10.76 7.38
N ILE A 61 13.76 -11.38 8.56
CA ILE A 61 14.84 -12.16 9.19
C ILE A 61 15.33 -13.32 8.31
N CYS A 62 14.50 -13.81 7.38
CA CYS A 62 14.88 -14.84 6.41
C CYS A 62 15.65 -14.30 5.20
N GLY A 63 15.93 -12.99 5.15
CA GLY A 63 16.65 -12.33 4.06
C GLY A 63 15.78 -11.81 2.91
N LYS A 64 14.48 -12.13 2.88
CA LYS A 64 13.56 -11.63 1.86
C LYS A 64 13.26 -10.15 2.07
N LEU A 65 13.37 -9.34 1.01
CA LEU A 65 12.80 -7.99 0.98
C LEU A 65 11.28 -8.09 0.81
N LEU A 66 10.52 -7.54 1.75
CA LEU A 66 9.05 -7.55 1.66
C LEU A 66 8.57 -6.65 0.52
N GLN A 67 7.54 -7.13 -0.17
CA GLN A 67 6.90 -6.49 -1.33
C GLN A 67 5.44 -6.12 -1.03
N SER A 68 4.79 -5.37 -1.91
CA SER A 68 3.39 -4.98 -1.72
C SER A 68 2.47 -6.21 -1.74
N SER A 69 2.82 -7.27 -2.47
CA SER A 69 2.12 -8.55 -2.39
C SER A 69 2.09 -9.15 -0.99
N ASP A 70 3.18 -9.09 -0.22
CA ASP A 70 3.23 -9.59 1.16
C ASP A 70 2.21 -8.86 2.05
N LEU A 71 2.02 -7.55 1.85
CA LEU A 71 1.01 -6.76 2.57
C LEU A 71 -0.41 -7.20 2.22
N ILE A 72 -0.69 -7.40 0.92
CA ILE A 72 -2.00 -7.83 0.43
C ILE A 72 -2.33 -9.23 0.95
N GLU A 73 -1.37 -10.15 0.87
CA GLU A 73 -1.49 -11.50 1.42
C GLU A 73 -1.72 -11.47 2.93
N THR A 74 -1.02 -10.61 3.66
CA THR A 74 -1.24 -10.42 5.10
C THR A 74 -2.68 -9.96 5.39
N ALA A 75 -3.21 -9.03 4.60
CA ALA A 75 -4.57 -8.56 4.78
C ALA A 75 -5.61 -9.66 4.52
N LEU A 76 -5.42 -10.45 3.46
CA LEU A 76 -6.28 -11.59 3.14
C LEU A 76 -6.23 -12.66 4.23
N ASN A 77 -5.03 -12.99 4.73
CA ASN A 77 -4.84 -13.97 5.81
C ASN A 77 -5.43 -13.51 7.15
N ASN A 78 -5.55 -12.21 7.37
CA ASN A 78 -6.25 -11.64 8.52
C ASN A 78 -7.79 -11.66 8.36
N GLY A 79 -8.31 -12.30 7.31
CA GLY A 79 -9.75 -12.49 7.08
C GLY A 79 -10.43 -11.31 6.41
N HIS A 80 -9.68 -10.38 5.82
CA HIS A 80 -10.28 -9.32 5.01
C HIS A 80 -10.71 -9.85 3.64
N ASP A 81 -11.92 -9.45 3.22
CA ASP A 81 -12.44 -9.79 1.90
C ASP A 81 -11.60 -9.13 0.77
N PRO A 82 -11.38 -9.79 -0.38
CA PRO A 82 -10.66 -9.20 -1.51
C PRO A 82 -11.22 -7.85 -1.98
N SER A 83 -12.54 -7.66 -1.96
CA SER A 83 -13.16 -6.37 -2.31
C SER A 83 -12.82 -5.29 -1.28
N PHE A 84 -12.76 -5.64 0.01
CA PHE A 84 -12.32 -4.73 1.05
C PHE A 84 -10.86 -4.33 0.83
N VAL A 85 -9.98 -5.29 0.55
CA VAL A 85 -8.56 -5.03 0.27
C VAL A 85 -8.41 -4.12 -0.95
N LEU A 86 -9.13 -4.41 -2.04
CA LEU A 86 -9.12 -3.59 -3.25
C LEU A 86 -9.59 -2.16 -2.98
N HIS A 87 -10.68 -1.97 -2.24
CA HIS A 87 -11.25 -0.64 -2.01
C HIS A 87 -10.57 0.14 -0.89
N THR A 88 -9.89 -0.54 0.03
CA THR A 88 -9.33 0.06 1.25
C THR A 88 -7.82 0.22 1.17
N LEU A 89 -7.12 -0.79 0.64
CA LEU A 89 -5.65 -0.78 0.53
C LEU A 89 -5.20 -0.32 -0.86
N LEU A 90 -5.98 -0.64 -1.90
CA LEU A 90 -5.69 -0.28 -3.29
C LEU A 90 -6.69 0.73 -3.89
N GLY A 91 -7.52 1.34 -3.04
CA GLY A 91 -8.56 2.27 -3.44
C GLY A 91 -8.08 3.72 -3.35
N ASN A 92 -8.50 4.54 -4.31
CA ASN A 92 -8.22 5.98 -4.39
C ASN A 92 -9.03 6.82 -3.38
N LYS A 93 -9.35 6.25 -2.21
CA LYS A 93 -10.18 6.92 -1.20
C LYS A 93 -9.31 7.26 0.00
N TYR A 94 -9.61 8.41 0.60
CA TYR A 94 -9.06 9.09 1.78
C TYR A 94 -8.96 8.24 3.08
N ILE A 95 -8.82 6.94 2.98
CA ILE A 95 -8.60 6.04 4.10
C ILE A 95 -7.14 6.20 4.50
N LEU A 96 -6.93 6.81 5.66
CA LEU A 96 -5.62 6.93 6.29
C LEU A 96 -5.07 5.51 6.51
N ASN A 97 -4.10 5.12 5.68
CA ASN A 97 -3.42 3.84 5.79
C ASN A 97 -2.54 3.83 7.03
N LYS A 98 -3.10 3.42 8.16
CA LYS A 98 -2.30 3.17 9.37
C LYS A 98 -1.23 2.13 9.06
N PRO A 99 0.01 2.30 9.52
CA PRO A 99 1.05 1.30 9.34
C PRO A 99 0.60 -0.05 9.92
N ARG A 100 0.96 -1.16 9.27
CA ARG A 100 0.55 -2.51 9.66
C ARG A 100 1.73 -3.45 9.69
N THR A 101 1.69 -4.44 10.59
CA THR A 101 2.64 -5.56 10.53
C THR A 101 2.39 -6.34 9.25
N VAL A 102 3.47 -6.70 8.55
CA VAL A 102 3.42 -7.45 7.30
C VAL A 102 4.06 -8.81 7.52
N ARG A 103 3.33 -9.87 7.19
CA ARG A 103 3.79 -11.24 7.25
C ARG A 103 4.58 -11.56 5.99
N CYS A 104 5.81 -12.06 6.16
CA CYS A 104 6.63 -12.52 5.06
C CYS A 104 6.02 -13.75 4.41
N SER A 105 5.76 -13.74 3.10
CA SER A 105 5.18 -14.90 2.43
C SER A 105 6.14 -16.09 2.24
N ASP A 106 7.45 -15.89 2.42
CA ASP A 106 8.42 -16.98 2.29
C ASP A 106 8.58 -17.78 3.58
N CYS A 107 8.62 -17.12 4.74
CA CYS A 107 8.87 -17.77 6.03
C CYS A 107 7.75 -17.61 7.07
N GLY A 108 6.69 -16.86 6.75
CA GLY A 108 5.56 -16.62 7.63
C GLY A 108 5.84 -15.75 8.86
N THR A 109 7.04 -15.16 8.98
CA THR A 109 7.37 -14.29 10.11
C THR A 109 6.83 -12.89 9.88
N ASP A 110 6.22 -12.31 10.92
CA ASP A 110 5.74 -10.93 10.90
C ASP A 110 6.91 -9.93 11.02
N SER A 111 6.76 -8.76 10.39
CA SER A 111 7.71 -7.67 10.54
C SER A 111 7.80 -7.22 12.01
N SER A 112 9.01 -6.90 12.48
CA SER A 112 9.27 -6.48 13.86
C SER A 112 8.66 -5.12 14.22
N LYS A 113 8.21 -4.38 13.21
CA LYS A 113 7.47 -3.13 13.35
C LYS A 113 6.35 -3.06 12.30
N PRO A 114 5.30 -2.25 12.54
CA PRO A 114 4.38 -1.86 11.48
C PRO A 114 5.11 -1.13 10.35
N LEU A 115 4.74 -1.44 9.11
CA LEU A 115 5.29 -0.87 7.89
C LEU A 115 4.34 0.14 7.26
N MET A 116 4.88 1.22 6.75
CA MET A 116 4.13 2.21 5.97
C MET A 116 3.83 1.66 4.58
N TYR A 117 2.63 1.91 4.05
CA TYR A 117 2.25 1.58 2.67
C TYR A 117 1.33 2.64 2.06
N GLY A 118 1.26 2.70 0.73
CA GLY A 118 0.38 3.64 0.03
C GLY A 118 0.34 3.45 -1.48
N GLN A 119 -0.54 4.22 -2.14
CA GLN A 119 -0.77 4.21 -3.58
C GLN A 119 -0.88 5.65 -4.10
N ASN A 120 -0.47 5.90 -5.35
CA ASN A 120 -0.71 7.15 -6.10
C ASN A 120 -1.72 8.12 -5.47
N GLY A 121 -1.25 9.19 -4.84
CA GLY A 121 -2.11 10.27 -4.31
C GLY A 121 -2.94 9.92 -3.06
N CYS A 122 -2.86 8.70 -2.51
CA CYS A 122 -3.49 8.30 -1.25
C CYS A 122 -2.46 7.72 -0.26
N TYR A 123 -2.45 8.30 0.93
CA TYR A 123 -1.26 8.48 1.74
C TYR A 123 -0.69 7.26 2.46
N LEU A 124 0.63 7.31 2.60
CA LEU A 124 1.45 6.70 3.64
C LEU A 124 1.26 7.48 4.95
N CYS A 125 0.92 6.81 6.06
CA CYS A 125 0.77 7.47 7.36
C CYS A 125 2.14 7.69 8.03
N PRO A 126 2.58 8.93 8.27
CA PRO A 126 3.79 9.18 9.04
C PRO A 126 3.62 8.63 10.47
N LYS A 127 4.72 8.15 11.07
CA LYS A 127 4.75 7.85 12.51
C LYS A 127 4.38 9.13 13.26
N LEU A 128 3.20 9.13 13.89
CA LEU A 128 2.81 10.11 14.90
C LEU A 128 3.60 9.87 16.19
#